data_AF-A0A7V5FME5-F1
#
_entry.id   AF-A0A7V5FME5-F1
#
_cell.length_a   1.000
_cell.length_b   1.000
_cell.length_c   1.000
_cell.angle_alpha   90.00
_cell.angle_beta   90.00
_cell.angle_gamma   90.00
#
_symmetry.space_group_name_H-M   'P 1'
#
loop_
_entity.id
_entity.type
_entity.pdbx_description
1 polymer ?
#
loop_
_entity_poly.entity_id
_entity_poly.type
_entity_poly.pdbx_seq_one_letter_code
_entity_poly.pdbx_strand_id
1 'polypeptide(L)'
;MGDHQVKFQSLLRDLFQFDCADLDFGIYRIMNHKRAVIERFITTDLPQTITEELKRGALAEQAQAVQALEAARKKVLEALGDDALDENGDLAEKYRETKAGK
;
A
#
# COMPACT_ATOMS: atom_id res chain seq x y z
N MET A 1 -9.42 -12.32 9.38
CA MET A 1 -9.08 -12.19 7.95
C MET A 1 -10.22 -11.46 7.27
N GLY A 2 -9.94 -10.53 6.35
CA GLY A 2 -11.00 -9.83 5.61
C GLY A 2 -11.69 -10.76 4.61
N ASP A 3 -12.97 -10.51 4.32
CA ASP A 3 -13.78 -11.32 3.40
C ASP A 3 -13.10 -11.48 2.01
N HIS A 4 -12.54 -10.40 1.48
CA HIS A 4 -11.79 -10.42 0.22
C HIS A 4 -10.53 -11.29 0.26
N GLN A 5 -9.84 -11.36 1.41
CA GLN A 5 -8.66 -12.19 1.57
C GLN A 5 -9.02 -13.67 1.54
N VAL A 6 -10.11 -14.04 2.22
CA VAL A 6 -10.63 -15.42 2.21
C VAL A 6 -11.06 -15.81 0.80
N LYS A 7 -11.80 -14.94 0.10
CA LYS A 7 -12.20 -15.16 -1.29
C LYS A 7 -11.01 -15.34 -2.22
N PHE A 8 -9.99 -14.50 -2.09
CA PHE A 8 -8.78 -14.60 -2.91
C PHE A 8 -8.02 -15.90 -2.65
N GLN A 9 -7.85 -16.30 -1.39
CA GLN A 9 -7.23 -17.58 -1.05
C GLN A 9 -8.03 -18.77 -1.57
N SER A 10 -9.36 -18.71 -1.56
CA SER A 10 -10.22 -19.75 -2.16
C SER A 10 -9.97 -19.87 -3.66
N LEU A 11 -9.98 -18.75 -4.39
CA LEU A 11 -9.73 -18.74 -5.84
C LEU A 11 -8.34 -19.29 -6.20
N LEU A 12 -7.33 -19.03 -5.37
CA LEU A 12 -5.99 -19.62 -5.56
C LEU A 12 -6.02 -21.15 -5.38
N ARG A 13 -6.77 -21.67 -4.40
CA ARG A 13 -6.92 -23.11 -4.20
C ARG A 13 -7.67 -23.77 -5.36
N ASP A 14 -8.68 -23.10 -5.90
CA ASP A 14 -9.40 -23.54 -7.09
C ASP A 14 -8.47 -23.57 -8.32
N LEU A 15 -7.68 -22.51 -8.51
CA LEU A 15 -6.72 -22.39 -9.61
C LEU A 15 -5.66 -23.50 -9.57
N PHE A 16 -5.17 -23.82 -8.38
CA PHE A 16 -4.22 -24.92 -8.16
C PHE A 16 -4.88 -26.29 -8.02
N GLN A 17 -6.20 -26.37 -8.24
CA GLN A 17 -6.99 -27.60 -8.27
C GLN A 17 -6.74 -28.46 -7.02
N PHE A 18 -6.85 -27.83 -5.84
CA PHE A 18 -6.58 -28.51 -4.57
C PHE A 18 -7.50 -29.72 -4.35
N ASP A 19 -8.72 -29.70 -4.89
CA ASP A 19 -9.67 -30.81 -4.79
C ASP A 19 -9.32 -32.02 -5.66
N CYS A 20 -8.35 -31.89 -6.58
CA CYS A 20 -7.91 -32.97 -7.47
C CYS A 20 -6.75 -33.80 -6.88
N ALA A 21 -6.67 -33.92 -5.55
CA ALA A 21 -5.55 -34.57 -4.86
C ALA A 21 -5.34 -36.04 -5.22
N ASP A 22 -6.38 -36.73 -5.67
CA ASP A 22 -6.30 -38.15 -6.05
C ASP A 22 -5.73 -38.38 -7.46
N LEU A 23 -5.45 -37.32 -8.24
CA LEU A 23 -4.85 -37.44 -9.57
C LEU A 23 -3.33 -37.54 -9.49
N ASP A 24 -2.78 -38.72 -9.80
CA ASP A 24 -1.33 -39.00 -9.74
C ASP A 24 -0.63 -39.10 -11.11
N PHE A 25 -1.18 -38.45 -12.13
CA PHE A 25 -0.60 -38.43 -13.48
C PHE A 25 -0.25 -37.02 -13.96
N GLY A 26 0.70 -36.94 -14.89
CA GLY A 26 1.09 -35.69 -15.54
C GLY A 26 1.47 -34.59 -14.55
N ILE A 27 0.91 -33.40 -14.74
CA ILE A 27 1.21 -32.22 -13.92
C ILE A 27 0.69 -32.34 -12.48
N TYR A 28 -0.35 -33.14 -12.24
CA TYR A 28 -0.96 -33.31 -10.91
C TYR A 28 -0.02 -33.98 -9.92
N ARG A 29 0.87 -34.86 -10.39
CA ARG A 29 1.89 -35.50 -9.55
C ARG A 29 2.88 -34.48 -8.95
N ILE A 30 3.26 -33.48 -9.75
CA ILE A 30 4.12 -32.38 -9.30
C ILE A 30 3.37 -31.49 -8.31
N MET A 31 2.10 -31.19 -8.61
CA MET A 31 1.22 -30.39 -7.76
C MET A 31 1.00 -31.04 -6.40
N ASN A 32 0.73 -32.35 -6.36
CA ASN A 32 0.60 -33.13 -5.12
C ASN A 32 1.89 -33.10 -4.30
N HIS A 33 3.04 -33.31 -4.92
CA HIS A 33 4.33 -33.24 -4.22
C HIS A 33 4.62 -31.86 -3.64
N LYS A 34 4.18 -30.79 -4.32
CA LYS A 34 4.36 -29.39 -3.88
C LYS A 34 3.20 -28.86 -3.05
N ARG A 35 2.14 -29.64 -2.79
CA ARG A 35 0.90 -29.20 -2.15
C ARG A 35 1.13 -28.45 -0.85
N ALA A 36 1.98 -28.99 0.03
CA ALA A 36 2.32 -28.36 1.30
C ALA A 36 3.02 -27.00 1.11
N VAL A 37 3.86 -26.87 0.09
CA VAL A 37 4.56 -25.61 -0.24
C VAL A 37 3.55 -24.59 -0.76
N ILE A 38 2.63 -25.00 -1.62
CA ILE A 38 1.61 -24.12 -2.20
C ILE A 38 0.61 -23.68 -1.12
N GLU A 39 0.20 -24.59 -0.23
CA GLU A 39 -0.69 -24.26 0.88
C GLU A 39 -0.04 -23.24 1.83
N ARG A 40 1.24 -23.42 2.17
CA ARG A 40 1.99 -22.43 2.95
C ARG A 40 2.07 -21.08 2.24
N PHE A 41 2.33 -21.10 0.93
CA PHE A 41 2.37 -19.88 0.14
C PHE A 41 1.04 -19.11 0.20
N ILE A 42 -0.10 -19.80 -0.02
CA ILE A 42 -1.44 -19.18 -0.01
C ILE A 42 -1.83 -18.66 1.37
N THR A 43 -1.50 -19.41 2.43
CA THR A 43 -1.95 -19.11 3.80
C THR A 43 -1.05 -18.10 4.51
N THR A 44 0.25 -18.12 4.24
CA THR A 44 1.27 -17.43 5.03
C THR A 44 2.08 -16.47 4.18
N ASP A 45 2.85 -16.99 3.23
CA ASP A 45 3.89 -16.23 2.53
C ASP A 45 3.29 -15.07 1.72
N LEU A 46 2.22 -15.34 0.97
CA LEU A 46 1.56 -14.35 0.10
C LEU A 46 0.86 -13.25 0.90
N PRO A 47 0.02 -13.53 1.92
CA PRO A 47 -0.55 -12.49 2.77
C PRO A 47 0.48 -11.61 3.47
N GLN A 48 1.58 -12.20 3.95
CA GLN A 48 2.67 -11.45 4.59
C GLN A 48 3.32 -10.49 3.60
N THR A 49 3.71 -11.00 2.42
CA THR A 49 4.33 -10.20 1.35
C THR A 49 3.43 -9.04 0.93
N ILE A 50 2.14 -9.28 0.71
CA ILE A 50 1.19 -8.21 0.34
C ILE A 50 1.11 -7.15 1.44
N THR A 51 1.05 -7.58 2.70
CA THR A 51 0.97 -6.66 3.84
C THR A 51 2.23 -5.80 3.95
N GLU A 52 3.42 -6.38 3.73
CA GLU A 52 4.69 -5.67 3.75
C GLU A 52 4.80 -4.64 2.62
N GLU A 53 4.46 -5.03 1.39
CA GLU A 53 4.53 -4.13 0.24
C GLU A 53 3.51 -2.99 0.34
N LEU A 54 2.28 -3.26 0.80
CA LEU A 54 1.30 -2.20 1.04
C LEU A 54 1.74 -1.22 2.13
N LYS A 55 2.34 -1.72 3.22
CA LYS A 55 2.92 -0.86 4.26
C LYS A 55 4.05 0.01 3.71
N ARG A 56 4.95 -0.58 2.92
CA ARG A 56 6.05 0.16 2.30
C ARG A 56 5.53 1.24 1.35
N GLY A 57 4.52 0.94 0.53
CA GLY A 57 3.87 1.91 -0.34
C GLY A 57 3.24 3.07 0.44
N ALA A 58 2.44 2.76 1.47
CA ALA A 58 1.83 3.78 2.31
C ALA A 58 2.86 4.68 3.02
N LEU A 59 3.96 4.09 3.51
CA LEU A 59 5.06 4.85 4.11
C LEU A 59 5.77 5.75 3.08
N ALA A 60 5.97 5.26 1.86
CA ALA A 60 6.58 6.06 0.79
C ALA A 60 5.68 7.25 0.39
N GLU A 61 4.38 7.02 0.23
CA GLU A 61 3.42 8.09 -0.06
C GLU A 61 3.36 9.12 1.07
N GLN A 62 3.34 8.68 2.33
CA GLN A 62 3.35 9.58 3.47
C GLN A 62 4.63 10.42 3.53
N ALA A 63 5.80 9.80 3.33
CA ALA A 63 7.07 10.52 3.29
C ALA A 63 7.10 11.55 2.15
N GLN A 64 6.57 11.19 0.99
CA GLN A 64 6.49 12.10 -0.15
C GLN A 64 5.53 13.26 0.10
N ALA A 65 4.38 13.01 0.76
CA ALA A 65 3.44 14.04 1.17
C ALA A 65 4.05 15.02 2.17
N VAL A 66 4.81 14.53 3.16
CA VAL A 66 5.53 15.38 4.13
C VAL A 66 6.59 16.24 3.41
N GLN A 67 7.37 15.65 2.49
CA GLN A 67 8.35 16.42 1.71
C GLN A 67 7.69 17.48 0.82
N ALA A 68 6.56 17.14 0.19
CA ALA A 68 5.80 18.08 -0.64
C ALA A 68 5.24 19.23 0.21
N LEU A 69 4.75 18.94 1.42
CA LEU A 69 4.29 19.93 2.39
C LEU A 69 5.42 20.87 2.79
N GLU A 70 6.57 20.35 3.20
CA GLU A 70 7.74 21.16 3.56
C GLU A 70 8.26 22.02 2.40
N ALA A 71 8.29 21.47 1.18
CA ALA A 71 8.68 22.21 -0.01
C ALA A 71 7.68 23.34 -0.33
N ALA A 72 6.38 23.07 -0.21
CA ALA A 72 5.35 24.10 -0.37
C ALA A 72 5.47 25.19 0.70
N ARG A 73 5.69 24.79 1.96
CA ARG A 73 5.93 25.70 3.08
C ARG A 73 7.10 26.64 2.81
N LYS A 74 8.24 26.09 2.37
CA LYS A 74 9.43 26.88 2.03
C LYS A 74 9.15 27.89 0.92
N LYS A 75 8.44 27.49 -0.14
CA LYS A 75 8.06 28.41 -1.24
C LYS A 75 7.18 29.56 -0.75
N VAL A 76 6.25 29.29 0.16
CA VAL A 76 5.40 30.32 0.77
C VAL A 76 6.25 31.32 1.56
N LEU A 77 7.17 30.84 2.40
CA LEU A 77 8.07 31.70 3.18
C LEU A 77 9.02 32.51 2.30
N GLU A 78 9.59 31.91 1.24
CA GLU A 78 10.45 32.62 0.27
C GLU A 78 9.69 33.72 -0.50
N ALA A 79 8.41 33.51 -0.80
CA ALA A 79 7.61 34.46 -1.59
C ALA A 79 6.94 35.57 -0.75
N LEU A 80 6.54 35.26 0.49
CA LEU A 80 5.69 36.13 1.32
C LEU A 80 6.35 36.57 2.63
N GLY A 81 7.50 35.99 3.01
CA GLY A 81 8.23 36.32 4.24
C GLY A 81 7.97 35.34 5.40
N ASP A 82 8.76 35.46 6.47
CA ASP A 82 8.70 34.57 7.64
C ASP A 82 7.38 34.64 8.41
N ASP A 83 6.59 35.68 8.17
CA ASP A 83 5.33 35.97 8.82
C ASP A 83 4.11 35.53 7.98
N ALA A 84 4.35 34.71 6.95
CA ALA A 84 3.35 34.23 6.00
C ALA A 84 2.48 33.07 6.50
N LEU A 85 2.96 32.32 7.48
CA LEU A 85 2.28 31.18 8.06
C LEU A 85 2.03 31.41 9.55
N ASP A 86 0.86 31.00 10.05
CA ASP A 86 0.53 31.06 11.46
C ASP A 86 1.06 29.84 12.24
N GLU A 87 0.80 29.79 13.55
CA GLU A 87 1.24 28.70 14.44
C GLU A 87 0.65 27.32 14.08
N ASN A 88 -0.43 27.28 13.30
CA ASN A 88 -1.07 26.05 12.83
C ASN A 88 -0.55 25.63 11.44
N GLY A 89 0.27 26.45 10.79
CA GLY A 89 0.76 26.24 9.43
C GLY A 89 -0.21 26.68 8.34
N ASP A 90 -1.25 27.44 8.70
CA ASP A 90 -2.18 28.05 7.75
C ASP A 90 -1.66 29.41 7.27
N LEU A 91 -2.12 29.84 6.09
CA LEU A 91 -1.75 31.14 5.54
C LEU A 91 -2.29 32.28 6.42
N ALA A 92 -1.40 33.15 6.89
CA ALA A 92 -1.74 34.28 7.74
C ALA A 92 -2.75 35.20 7.06
N GLU A 93 -3.71 35.72 7.82
CA GLU A 93 -4.90 36.43 7.33
C GLU A 93 -4.56 37.62 6.41
N LYS A 94 -3.44 38.30 6.69
CA LYS A 94 -2.89 39.41 5.90
C LYS A 94 -2.46 39.03 4.48
N TYR A 95 -2.16 37.77 4.22
CA TYR A 95 -1.74 37.27 2.90
C TYR A 95 -2.86 36.54 2.15
N ARG A 96 -4.00 36.27 2.79
CA ARG A 96 -5.16 35.60 2.15
C ARG A 96 -5.78 36.40 1.01
N GLU A 97 -5.73 37.73 1.06
CA GLU A 97 -6.23 38.58 -0.02
C GLU A 97 -5.21 38.87 -1.14
N THR A 98 -3.99 38.36 -1.01
CA THR A 98 -2.97 38.53 -2.06
C THR A 98 -3.17 37.52 -3.20
N LYS A 99 -2.56 37.78 -4.37
CA LYS A 99 -2.57 36.85 -5.51
C LYS A 99 -2.05 35.44 -5.16
N ALA A 100 -1.27 35.30 -4.08
CA ALA A 100 -0.74 34.02 -3.63
C ALA A 100 -1.68 33.27 -2.66
N GLY A 101 -2.69 33.95 -2.08
CA GLY A 101 -3.67 33.38 -1.15
C GLY A 101 -5.05 33.06 -1.76
N LYS A 102 -5.27 33.41 -3.03
CA LYS A 102 -6.48 33.13 -3.82
C LYS A 102 -6.21 32.01 -4.81
#